data_AF-A0A2H0IR42-F1
#
_entry.id   AF-A0A2H0IR42-F1
#
_cell.length_a   1.000
_cell.length_b   1.000
_cell.length_c   1.000
_cell.angle_alpha   90.00
_cell.angle_beta   90.00
_cell.angle_gamma   90.00
#
_symmetry.space_group_name_H-M   'P 1'
#
loop_
_entity.id
_entity.type
_entity.pdbx_description
1 polymer ?
#
loop_
_entity_poly.entity_id
_entity_poly.type
_entity_poly.pdbx_seq_one_letter_code
_entity_poly.pdbx_strand_id
1 'polypeptide(L)'
;MAVENEFSRYTLEELAKKKKHFKRLQVMMLILTAVSVVIITIAAVAKNNMQVFQLIPFLVIAGVAFPLLVFTPIRKKIQIEIDNR
;
A
#
# COMPACT_ATOMS: atom_id res chain seq x y z
N MET A 1 16.72 -2.75 -25.94
CA MET A 1 15.30 -3.18 -26.00
C MET A 1 14.53 -2.22 -25.11
N ALA A 2 13.67 -1.36 -25.67
CA ALA A 2 12.79 -0.55 -24.84
C ALA A 2 11.90 -1.54 -24.08
N VAL A 3 12.01 -1.56 -22.75
CA VAL A 3 11.07 -2.30 -21.91
C VAL A 3 9.72 -1.62 -22.15
N GLU A 4 8.93 -2.16 -23.06
CA GLU A 4 7.55 -1.71 -23.27
C GLU A 4 6.91 -1.65 -21.89
N ASN A 5 6.43 -0.46 -21.53
CA ASN A 5 5.76 -0.25 -20.27
C ASN A 5 4.66 -1.31 -20.15
N GLU A 6 4.63 -2.08 -19.07
CA GLU A 6 3.62 -3.14 -18.85
C GLU A 6 2.17 -2.63 -18.94
N PHE A 7 2.03 -1.30 -18.90
CA PHE A 7 0.79 -0.56 -19.00
C PHE A 7 0.45 -0.06 -20.43
N SER A 8 1.34 -0.21 -21.42
CA SER A 8 1.15 0.30 -22.80
C SER A 8 -0.02 -0.34 -23.55
N ARG A 9 -0.43 -1.53 -23.13
CA ARG A 9 -1.52 -2.31 -23.76
C ARG A 9 -2.91 -1.92 -23.26
N TYR A 10 -3.01 -1.10 -22.23
CA TYR A 10 -4.29 -0.69 -21.65
C TYR A 10 -4.79 0.62 -22.25
N THR A 11 -6.10 0.79 -22.29
CA THR A 11 -6.71 2.07 -22.69
C THR A 11 -6.58 3.11 -21.57
N LEU A 12 -6.73 4.39 -21.90
CA LEU A 12 -6.70 5.50 -20.92
C LEU A 12 -7.68 5.28 -19.75
N GLU A 13 -8.89 4.78 -20.04
CA GLU A 13 -9.89 4.47 -19.02
C GLU A 13 -9.45 3.34 -18.08
N GLU A 14 -8.87 2.27 -18.64
CA GLU A 14 -8.35 1.14 -17.86
C GLU A 14 -7.18 1.55 -16.98
N LEU A 15 -6.29 2.39 -17.49
CA LEU A 15 -5.17 2.96 -16.74
C LEU A 15 -5.66 3.82 -15.57
N ALA A 16 -6.63 4.69 -15.79
CA ALA A 16 -7.22 5.52 -14.74
C ALA A 16 -7.90 4.65 -13.66
N LYS A 17 -8.64 3.61 -14.07
CA LYS A 17 -9.29 2.67 -13.15
C LYS A 17 -8.27 1.88 -12.32
N LYS A 18 -7.19 1.38 -12.94
CA LYS A 18 -6.10 0.68 -12.25
C LYS A 18 -5.36 1.61 -11.28
N LYS A 19 -5.04 2.83 -11.69
CA LYS A 19 -4.39 3.84 -10.81
C LYS A 19 -5.23 4.10 -9.56
N LYS A 20 -6.55 4.27 -9.72
CA LYS A 20 -7.50 4.45 -8.60
C LYS A 20 -7.57 3.22 -7.72
N HIS A 21 -7.61 2.02 -8.32
CA HIS A 21 -7.62 0.76 -7.59
C HIS A 21 -6.38 0.58 -6.70
N PHE A 22 -5.18 0.78 -7.24
CA PHE A 22 -3.93 0.68 -6.46
C PHE A 22 -3.84 1.73 -5.36
N LYS A 23 -4.30 2.97 -5.62
CA LYS A 23 -4.40 3.99 -4.57
C LYS A 23 -5.35 3.55 -3.45
N ARG A 24 -6.49 2.95 -3.79
CA ARG A 24 -7.47 2.44 -2.82
C ARG A 24 -6.88 1.30 -1.99
N LEU A 25 -6.19 0.34 -2.61
CA LEU A 25 -5.53 -0.75 -1.90
C LEU A 25 -4.46 -0.24 -0.92
N GLN A 26 -3.62 0.70 -1.37
CA GLN A 26 -2.61 1.32 -0.52
C GLN A 26 -3.26 1.99 0.71
N VAL A 27 -4.31 2.79 0.51
CA VAL A 27 -5.02 3.44 1.63
C VAL A 27 -5.70 2.43 2.55
N MET A 28 -6.31 1.37 1.99
CA MET A 28 -6.96 0.33 2.77
C MET A 28 -5.96 -0.41 3.67
N MET A 29 -4.76 -0.73 3.17
CA MET A 29 -3.70 -1.34 3.96
C MET A 29 -3.22 -0.42 5.09
N LEU A 30 -3.05 0.87 4.82
CA LEU A 30 -2.68 1.85 5.84
C LEU A 30 -3.73 1.95 6.95
N ILE A 31 -5.02 2.01 6.59
CA ILE A 31 -6.13 2.04 7.55
C ILE A 31 -6.15 0.77 8.39
N LEU A 32 -6.05 -0.40 7.76
CA LEU A 32 -6.06 -1.68 8.48
C LEU A 32 -4.89 -1.76 9.47
N THR A 33 -3.71 -1.29 9.06
CA THR A 33 -2.53 -1.24 9.92
C THR A 33 -2.76 -0.35 11.13
N ALA A 34 -3.31 0.86 10.92
CA ALA A 34 -3.62 1.77 12.01
C ALA A 34 -4.62 1.15 13.01
N VAL A 35 -5.68 0.51 12.51
CA VAL A 35 -6.66 -0.21 13.35
C VAL A 35 -6.00 -1.35 14.12
N SER A 36 -5.15 -2.15 13.46
CA SER A 36 -4.43 -3.24 14.11
C SER A 36 -3.48 -2.76 15.21
N VAL A 37 -2.78 -1.64 15.02
CA VAL A 37 -1.92 -1.04 16.07
C VAL A 37 -2.74 -0.65 17.29
N VAL A 38 -3.92 -0.04 17.09
CA VAL A 38 -4.82 0.32 18.19
C VAL A 38 -5.29 -0.92 18.95
N ILE A 39 -5.72 -1.96 18.24
CA ILE A 39 -6.16 -3.23 18.84
C ILE A 39 -5.04 -3.89 19.64
N ILE A 40 -3.83 -3.96 19.07
CA ILE A 40 -2.65 -4.52 19.74
C ILE A 40 -2.33 -3.75 21.02
N THR A 41 -2.38 -2.43 20.96
CA THR A 41 -2.11 -1.56 22.11
C THR A 41 -3.10 -1.81 23.24
N ILE A 42 -4.40 -1.84 22.93
CA ILE A 42 -5.46 -2.12 23.92
C ILE A 42 -5.27 -3.53 24.51
N ALA A 43 -4.99 -4.53 23.66
CA ALA A 43 -4.79 -5.91 24.11
C ALA A 43 -3.55 -6.08 25.00
N ALA A 44 -2.46 -5.37 24.69
CA ALA A 44 -1.23 -5.37 25.48
C ALA A 44 -1.47 -4.82 26.89
N VAL A 45 -2.19 -3.70 26.99
CA VAL A 45 -2.57 -3.09 28.27
C VAL A 45 -3.51 -4.00 29.05
N ALA A 46 -4.56 -4.53 28.42
CA ALA A 46 -5.54 -5.39 29.08
C ALA A 46 -4.94 -6.69 29.63
N LYS A 47 -3.94 -7.26 28.94
CA LYS A 47 -3.27 -8.51 29.33
C LYS A 47 -1.98 -8.30 30.11
N ASN A 48 -1.61 -7.06 30.40
CA ASN A 48 -0.34 -6.69 31.04
C ASN A 48 0.89 -7.32 30.38
N ASN A 49 0.83 -7.53 29.06
CA ASN A 49 1.87 -8.17 28.27
C ASN A 49 2.53 -7.16 27.35
N MET A 50 3.62 -6.56 27.83
CA MET A 50 4.37 -5.53 27.10
C MET A 50 5.19 -6.10 25.93
N GLN A 51 5.39 -7.42 25.84
CA GLN A 51 6.11 -8.03 24.71
C GLN A 51 5.33 -7.88 23.39
N VAL A 52 4.01 -7.76 23.46
CA VAL A 52 3.15 -7.59 22.27
C VAL A 52 3.48 -6.27 21.54
N PHE A 53 4.00 -5.26 22.23
CA PHE A 53 4.46 -4.01 21.60
C PHE A 53 5.62 -4.24 20.62
N GLN A 54 6.42 -5.30 20.81
CA GLN A 54 7.51 -5.64 19.90
C GLN A 54 7.01 -6.07 18.51
N LEU A 55 5.73 -6.42 18.38
CA LEU A 55 5.11 -6.77 17.10
C LEU A 55 4.73 -5.53 16.26
N ILE A 56 4.59 -4.36 16.90
CA ILE A 56 4.16 -3.13 16.23
C ILE A 56 5.13 -2.71 15.11
N PRO A 57 6.47 -2.67 15.31
CA PRO A 57 7.40 -2.34 14.24
C PRO A 57 7.26 -3.23 13.00
N PHE A 58 7.10 -4.54 13.19
CA PHE A 58 6.90 -5.48 12.07
C PHE A 58 5.59 -5.21 11.34
N LEU A 59 4.53 -4.93 12.08
CA LEU A 59 3.22 -4.59 11.51
C LEU A 59 3.28 -3.27 10.72
N VAL A 60 4.00 -2.26 11.22
CA VAL A 60 4.20 -0.98 10.51
C VAL A 60 5.00 -1.19 9.23
N ILE A 61 6.06 -2.01 9.25
CA ILE A 61 6.83 -2.31 8.03
C ILE A 61 5.94 -3.00 6.99
N ALA A 62 5.21 -4.04 7.39
CA ALA A 62 4.33 -4.79 6.50
C ALA A 62 3.15 -3.94 5.98
N GLY A 63 2.59 -3.09 6.83
CA GLY A 63 1.36 -2.36 6.59
C GLY A 63 1.52 -0.95 6.01
N VAL A 64 2.72 -0.36 6.13
CA VAL A 64 3.02 1.00 5.67
C VAL A 64 4.17 0.99 4.68
N ALA A 65 5.33 0.46 5.06
CA ALA A 65 6.53 0.53 4.22
C ALA A 65 6.36 -0.30 2.93
N PHE A 66 5.89 -1.55 3.04
CA PHE A 66 5.71 -2.41 1.86
C PHE A 66 4.68 -1.84 0.86
N PRO A 67 3.47 -1.41 1.25
CA PRO A 67 2.52 -0.79 0.33
C PRO A 67 3.06 0.48 -0.34
N LEU A 68 3.84 1.29 0.38
CA LEU A 68 4.48 2.46 -0.19
C LEU A 68 5.53 2.08 -1.24
N LEU A 69 6.39 1.11 -0.94
CA LEU A 69 7.46 0.67 -1.84
C LEU A 69 6.93 -0.02 -3.09
N VAL A 70 5.84 -0.77 -3.00
CA VAL A 70 5.27 -1.52 -4.13
C VAL A 70 4.30 -0.68 -4.95
N PHE A 71 3.31 -0.04 -4.32
CA PHE A 71 2.25 0.64 -5.06
C PHE A 71 2.66 2.02 -5.60
N THR A 72 3.64 2.69 -4.99
CA THR A 72 4.09 4.01 -5.47
C THR A 72 4.76 3.92 -6.85
N PRO A 73 5.74 3.04 -7.11
CA PRO A 73 6.33 2.88 -8.44
C PRO A 73 5.29 2.46 -9.48
N ILE A 74 4.39 1.52 -9.14
CA ILE A 74 3.32 1.07 -10.05
C ILE A 74 2.43 2.26 -10.44
N ARG A 75 1.97 3.05 -9.46
CA ARG A 75 1.15 4.24 -9.73
C ARG A 75 1.90 5.30 -10.54
N LYS A 76 3.21 5.45 -10.36
CA LYS A 76 4.06 6.35 -11.16
C LYS A 76 4.15 5.87 -12.61
N LYS A 77 4.40 4.57 -12.85
CA LYS A 77 4.44 4.00 -14.21
C LYS A 77 3.11 4.17 -14.95
N ILE A 78 1.99 3.94 -14.26
CA ILE A 78 0.66 4.17 -14.83
C ILE A 78 0.45 5.65 -15.14
N GLN A 79 0.91 6.55 -14.26
CA GLN A 79 0.78 7.98 -14.49
C GLN A 79 1.60 8.44 -15.71
N ILE A 80 2.84 7.98 -15.85
CA ILE A 80 3.68 8.28 -17.01
C ILE A 80 3.02 7.80 -18.30
N GLU A 81 2.39 6.62 -18.29
CA GLU A 81 1.66 6.11 -19.46
C GLU A 81 0.43 6.95 -19.81
N ILE A 82 -0.27 7.50 -18.80
CA ILE A 82 -1.38 8.43 -19.01
C ILE A 82 -0.87 9.76 -19.58
N ASP A 83 0.24 10.29 -19.05
CA ASP A 83 0.78 11.60 -19.45
C ASP A 83 1.45 11.57 -20.83
N ASN A 84 1.89 10.41 -21.30
CA ASN A 84 2.48 10.22 -22.63
C ASN A 84 1.43 10.04 -23.75
N ARG A 85 0.12 10.00 -23.43
CA ARG A 85 -0.99 9.84 -24.38
C ARG A 85 -1.79 11.13 -24.51
#